data_AF-A0A4P5SN46-F1
#
_entry.id   AF-A0A4P5SN46-F1
#
_cell.length_a   1.000
_cell.length_b   1.000
_cell.length_c   1.000
_cell.angle_alpha   90.00
_cell.angle_beta   90.00
_cell.angle_gamma   90.00
#
_symmetry.space_group_name_H-M   'P 1'
#
loop_
_entity.id
_entity.type
_entity.pdbx_description
1 polymer ?
#
loop_
_entity_poly.entity_id
_entity_poly.type
_entity_poly.pdbx_seq_one_letter_code
_entity_poly.pdbx_strand_id
1 'polypeptide(L)'
;MINIFAATLLELHTSWAWIMIVGNGLAGIWALVAHKNISLRSRALWWFTGLVQFTVFVQVAIGVAVVNRNKIEYPAFHAFYGFVAIIAIAIIYSYRAQLKSRVYLLYGFGGLFIMGLGIRAVLVGQAG
;
A
#
# COMPACT_ATOMS: atom_id res chain seq x y z
N MET A 1 25.99 0.22 25.03
CA MET A 1 25.04 -0.84 24.60
C MET A 1 24.03 -0.20 23.66
N ILE A 2 24.15 -0.45 22.36
CA ILE A 2 23.24 0.08 21.33
C ILE A 2 21.93 -0.70 21.45
N ASN A 3 20.82 0.02 21.57
CA ASN A 3 19.51 -0.53 21.89
C ASN A 3 18.94 -1.27 20.67
N ILE A 4 19.07 -2.59 20.68
CA ILE A 4 18.76 -3.52 19.58
C ILE A 4 17.28 -3.39 19.11
N PHE A 5 16.38 -2.88 19.96
CA PHE A 5 14.95 -2.71 19.66
C PHE A 5 14.54 -1.42 18.93
N ALA A 6 15.42 -0.42 18.80
CA ALA A 6 15.10 0.84 18.10
C ALA A 6 15.45 0.77 16.61
N ALA A 7 16.51 0.03 16.26
CA ALA A 7 16.87 -0.32 14.89
C ALA A 7 15.76 -1.17 14.23
N THR A 8 15.14 -2.09 14.97
CA THR A 8 14.16 -3.05 14.42
C THR A 8 12.86 -2.44 13.92
N LEU A 9 12.34 -1.35 14.51
CA LEU A 9 11.04 -0.81 14.08
C LEU A 9 11.14 0.04 12.80
N LEU A 10 12.23 0.80 12.66
CA LEU A 10 12.53 1.54 11.42
C LEU A 10 12.92 0.57 10.29
N GLU A 11 13.73 -0.45 10.59
CA GLU A 11 14.04 -1.53 9.64
C GLU A 11 12.78 -2.29 9.23
N LEU A 12 11.86 -2.54 10.16
CA LEU A 12 10.57 -3.13 9.85
C LEU A 12 9.74 -2.21 8.95
N HIS A 13 9.65 -0.91 9.24
CA HIS A 13 8.95 0.06 8.40
C HIS A 13 9.49 0.11 6.97
N THR A 14 10.81 0.14 6.83
CA THR A 14 11.48 0.22 5.53
C THR A 14 11.34 -1.08 4.74
N SER A 15 11.45 -2.23 5.40
CA SER A 15 11.28 -3.55 4.77
C SER A 15 9.82 -3.81 4.40
N TRP A 16 8.87 -3.44 5.27
CA TRP A 16 7.43 -3.64 5.06
C TRP A 16 6.89 -2.78 3.91
N ALA A 17 7.51 -1.63 3.63
CA ALA A 17 7.18 -0.81 2.46
C ALA A 17 7.19 -1.63 1.16
N TRP A 18 8.16 -2.55 1.00
CA TRP A 18 8.26 -3.38 -0.21
C TRP A 18 7.13 -4.41 -0.32
N ILE A 19 6.66 -4.95 0.79
CA ILE A 19 5.49 -5.85 0.82
C ILE A 19 4.26 -5.09 0.32
N MET A 20 4.07 -3.87 0.80
CA MET A 20 2.99 -2.99 0.38
C MET A 20 3.08 -2.64 -1.12
N ILE A 21 4.25 -2.18 -1.58
CA ILE A 21 4.49 -1.73 -2.95
C ILE A 21 4.29 -2.90 -3.93
N VAL A 22 5.06 -3.97 -3.74
CA VAL A 22 5.05 -5.12 -4.66
C VAL A 22 3.71 -5.84 -4.60
N GLY A 23 3.16 -6.05 -3.41
CA GLY A 23 1.87 -6.71 -3.23
C GLY A 23 0.73 -5.99 -3.96
N ASN A 24 0.59 -4.67 -3.77
CA ASN A 24 -0.44 -3.89 -4.46
C ASN A 24 -0.18 -3.78 -5.96
N GLY A 25 1.08 -3.72 -6.39
CA GLY A 25 1.45 -3.79 -7.80
C GLY A 25 1.01 -5.10 -8.45
N LEU A 26 1.30 -6.24 -7.82
CA LEU A 26 0.90 -7.57 -8.27
C LEU A 26 -0.62 -7.73 -8.29
N ALA A 27 -1.32 -7.24 -7.26
CA ALA A 27 -2.79 -7.29 -7.22
C ALA A 27 -3.39 -6.42 -8.34
N GLY A 28 -2.81 -5.24 -8.59
CA GLY A 28 -3.19 -4.36 -9.68
C GLY A 28 -3.03 -5.02 -11.04
N ILE A 29 -1.85 -5.60 -11.30
CA ILE A 29 -1.57 -6.34 -12.55
C ILE A 29 -2.54 -7.51 -12.70
N TRP A 30 -2.71 -8.35 -11.66
CA TRP A 30 -3.63 -9.49 -11.72
C TRP A 30 -5.05 -9.05 -12.03
N ALA A 31 -5.57 -8.01 -11.36
CA ALA A 31 -6.89 -7.48 -11.65
C ALA A 31 -7.01 -6.94 -13.09
N LEU A 32 -6.00 -6.24 -13.61
CA LEU A 32 -6.00 -5.77 -15.01
C LEU A 32 -6.00 -6.92 -16.02
N VAL A 33 -5.20 -7.96 -15.79
CA VAL A 33 -5.21 -9.14 -16.67
C VAL A 33 -6.55 -9.88 -16.56
N ALA A 34 -7.10 -10.02 -15.36
CA ALA A 34 -8.42 -10.63 -15.12
C ALA A 34 -9.59 -9.86 -15.76
N HIS A 35 -9.41 -8.58 -16.08
CA HIS A 35 -10.40 -7.82 -16.85
C HIS A 35 -10.64 -8.45 -18.23
N LYS A 36 -9.57 -8.82 -18.94
CA LYS A 36 -9.65 -9.44 -20.27
C LYS A 36 -9.66 -10.97 -20.23
N ASN A 37 -9.09 -11.58 -19.20
CA ASN A 37 -8.97 -13.03 -19.07
C ASN A 37 -9.87 -13.59 -17.94
N ILE A 38 -10.94 -14.27 -18.33
CA ILE A 38 -11.94 -14.83 -17.41
C ILE A 38 -11.32 -15.91 -16.50
N SER A 39 -10.32 -16.67 -16.96
CA SER A 39 -9.72 -17.74 -16.15
C SER A 39 -9.00 -17.23 -14.89
N LEU A 40 -8.59 -15.95 -14.89
CA LEU A 40 -7.94 -15.31 -13.77
C LEU A 40 -8.91 -14.66 -12.77
N ARG A 41 -10.21 -14.71 -13.05
CA ARG A 41 -11.27 -14.20 -12.16
C ARG A 41 -11.58 -15.26 -11.10
N SER A 42 -10.81 -15.26 -10.02
CA SER A 42 -10.96 -16.21 -8.93
C SER A 42 -11.23 -15.52 -7.60
N ARG A 43 -11.69 -16.29 -6.61
CA ARG A 43 -11.81 -15.80 -5.23
C ARG A 43 -10.45 -15.43 -4.63
N ALA A 44 -9.37 -16.08 -5.09
CA ALA A 44 -8.02 -15.81 -4.63
C ALA A 44 -7.56 -14.39 -4.96
N LEU A 45 -7.94 -13.84 -6.12
CA LEU A 45 -7.67 -12.45 -6.49
C LEU A 45 -8.17 -11.48 -5.41
N TRP A 46 -9.39 -11.67 -4.92
CA TRP A 46 -10.02 -10.77 -3.96
C TRP A 46 -9.40 -10.89 -2.57
N TRP A 47 -9.10 -12.11 -2.11
CA TRP A 47 -8.38 -12.32 -0.86
C TRP A 47 -6.98 -11.73 -0.90
N PHE A 48 -6.25 -11.94 -2.00
CA PHE A 48 -4.92 -11.37 -2.18
C PHE A 48 -4.98 -9.84 -2.20
N THR A 49 -5.91 -9.26 -2.96
CA THR A 49 -6.12 -7.80 -3.03
C THR A 49 -6.43 -7.21 -1.65
N GLY A 50 -7.35 -7.82 -0.90
CA GLY A 50 -7.67 -7.37 0.46
C GLY A 50 -6.47 -7.46 1.41
N LEU A 51 -5.71 -8.56 1.35
CA LEU A 51 -4.51 -8.75 2.17
C LEU A 51 -3.45 -7.69 1.88
N VAL A 52 -3.12 -7.45 0.60
CA VAL A 52 -2.09 -6.47 0.25
C VAL A 52 -2.56 -5.03 0.47
N GLN A 53 -3.84 -4.71 0.32
CA GLN A 53 -4.37 -3.40 0.72
C GLN A 53 -4.28 -3.20 2.24
N PHE A 54 -4.53 -4.24 3.03
CA PHE A 54 -4.39 -4.18 4.48
C PHE A 54 -2.94 -3.85 4.92
N THR A 55 -1.93 -4.28 4.16
CA THR A 55 -0.53 -3.94 4.47
C THR A 55 -0.24 -2.44 4.47
N VAL A 56 -1.02 -1.62 3.75
CA VAL A 56 -0.91 -0.14 3.78
C VAL A 56 -1.23 0.40 5.18
N PHE A 57 -2.27 -0.14 5.83
CA PHE A 57 -2.63 0.27 7.19
C PHE A 57 -1.54 -0.11 8.19
N VAL A 58 -0.98 -1.31 8.04
CA VAL A 58 0.16 -1.77 8.84
C VAL A 58 1.38 -0.86 8.63
N GLN A 59 1.69 -0.51 7.38
CA GLN A 59 2.80 0.39 7.04
C GLN A 59 2.67 1.75 7.72
N VAL A 60 1.47 2.36 7.64
CA VAL A 60 1.19 3.66 8.26
C VAL A 60 1.23 3.55 9.79
N ALA A 61 0.65 2.50 10.38
CA ALA A 61 0.68 2.29 11.83
C ALA A 61 2.12 2.15 12.36
N ILE A 62 2.97 1.37 11.67
CA ILE A 62 4.39 1.26 12.01
C ILE A 62 5.08 2.62 11.85
N GLY A 63 4.82 3.35 10.76
CA GLY A 63 5.39 4.68 10.54
C GLY A 63 5.05 5.66 11.67
N VAL A 64 3.80 5.70 12.10
CA VAL A 64 3.36 6.51 13.26
C VAL A 64 4.07 6.08 14.55
N ALA A 65 4.25 4.77 14.76
CA ALA A 65 4.98 4.26 15.92
C ALA A 65 6.47 4.66 15.90
N VAL A 66 7.12 4.60 14.73
CA VAL A 66 8.51 5.04 14.53
C VAL A 66 8.67 6.52 14.89
N VAL A 67 7.81 7.39 14.34
CA VAL A 67 7.84 8.84 14.61
C VAL A 67 7.64 9.14 16.09
N ASN A 68 6.62 8.52 16.70
CA ASN A 68 6.30 8.76 18.10
C ASN A 68 7.41 8.31 19.05
N ARG A 69 8.08 7.19 18.75
CA ARG A 69 9.13 6.60 19.57
C ARG A 69 10.48 7.27 19.39
N ASN A 70 10.89 7.44 18.14
CA ASN A 70 12.24 7.89 17.79
C ASN A 70 12.34 9.42 17.65
N LYS A 71 11.20 10.13 17.73
CA LYS A 71 11.11 11.60 17.60
C LYS A 71 11.80 12.14 16.34
N ILE A 72 11.73 11.35 15.27
CA ILE A 72 12.29 11.70 13.96
C ILE A 72 11.30 12.59 13.23
N GLU A 73 11.82 13.67 12.67
CA GLU A 73 11.12 14.46 11.66
C GLU A 73 11.22 13.76 10.31
N TYR A 74 10.19 13.93 9.48
CA TYR A 74 10.16 13.38 8.14
C TYR A 74 9.47 14.38 7.21
N PRO A 75 9.76 14.35 5.89
CA PRO A 75 9.14 15.27 4.95
C PRO A 75 7.61 15.15 4.97
N ALA A 76 6.88 16.26 5.04
CA ALA A 76 5.40 16.25 5.10
C ALA A 76 4.76 15.43 3.96
N PHE A 77 5.39 15.44 2.78
CA PHE A 77 4.95 14.65 1.64
C PHE A 77 5.03 13.13 1.84
N HIS A 78 5.92 12.62 2.71
CA HIS A 78 5.98 11.20 3.04
C HIS A 78 4.68 10.73 3.73
N ALA A 79 4.25 11.40 4.80
CA ALA A 79 2.98 11.07 5.46
C ALA A 79 1.79 11.30 4.52
N PHE A 80 1.82 12.38 3.73
CA PHE A 80 0.77 12.67 2.75
C PHE A 80 0.51 11.45 1.85
N TYR A 81 1.55 10.86 1.24
CA TYR A 81 1.37 9.69 0.37
C TYR A 81 0.83 8.47 1.12
N GLY A 82 1.24 8.24 2.37
CA GLY A 82 0.70 7.17 3.22
C GLY A 82 -0.80 7.33 3.51
N PHE A 83 -1.24 8.53 3.88
CA PHE A 83 -2.67 8.80 4.13
C PHE A 83 -3.49 8.76 2.84
N VAL A 84 -2.97 9.29 1.73
CA VAL A 84 -3.64 9.21 0.42
C VAL A 84 -3.81 7.75 0.00
N ALA A 85 -2.88 6.85 0.31
CA ALA A 85 -3.04 5.42 0.02
C ALA A 85 -4.20 4.79 0.81
N ILE A 86 -4.39 5.14 2.09
CA ILE A 86 -5.54 4.70 2.89
C ILE A 86 -6.86 5.22 2.29
N ILE A 87 -6.91 6.51 1.95
CA ILE A 87 -8.10 7.11 1.34
C ILE A 87 -8.39 6.49 -0.03
N ALA A 88 -7.36 6.18 -0.83
CA ALA A 88 -7.52 5.50 -2.10
C ALA A 88 -8.17 4.12 -1.93
N ILE A 89 -7.77 3.34 -0.93
CA ILE A 89 -8.40 2.05 -0.61
C ILE A 89 -9.89 2.25 -0.26
N ALA A 90 -10.20 3.24 0.58
CA ALA A 90 -11.58 3.54 0.97
C ALA A 90 -12.45 3.95 -0.24
N ILE A 91 -11.92 4.74 -1.16
CA ILE A 91 -12.60 5.14 -2.40
C ILE A 91 -12.80 3.91 -3.31
N ILE A 92 -11.75 3.13 -3.57
CA ILE A 92 -11.84 1.90 -4.38
C ILE A 92 -12.93 0.98 -3.83
N TYR A 93 -12.95 0.75 -2.51
CA TYR A 93 -13.95 -0.09 -1.88
C TYR A 93 -15.36 0.51 -2.01
N SER A 94 -15.53 1.80 -1.76
CA SER A 94 -16.84 2.48 -1.83
C SER A 94 -17.46 2.43 -3.23
N TYR A 95 -16.64 2.55 -4.27
CA TYR A 95 -17.11 2.53 -5.66
C TYR A 95 -17.25 1.12 -6.26
N ARG A 96 -16.84 0.05 -5.57
CA ARG A 96 -16.84 -1.32 -6.13
C ARG A 96 -18.22 -1.79 -6.61
N ALA A 97 -19.28 -1.39 -5.92
CA ALA A 97 -20.65 -1.74 -6.27
C ALA A 97 -21.17 -0.91 -7.45
N GLN A 98 -20.83 0.38 -7.47
CA GLN A 98 -21.20 1.32 -8.54
C GLN A 98 -20.49 0.97 -9.87
N LEU A 99 -19.26 0.49 -9.78
CA LEU A 99 -18.43 0.09 -10.91
C LEU A 99 -18.37 -1.43 -11.11
N LYS A 100 -19.44 -2.17 -10.79
CA LYS A 100 -19.46 -3.66 -10.85
C LYS A 100 -18.97 -4.23 -12.19
N SER A 101 -19.35 -3.62 -13.32
CA SER A 101 -18.91 -4.05 -14.66
C SER A 101 -17.44 -3.73 -14.96
N ARG A 102 -16.85 -2.79 -14.22
CA ARG A 102 -15.46 -2.32 -14.35
C ARG A 102 -14.62 -2.57 -13.10
N VAL A 103 -15.07 -3.48 -12.22
CA VAL A 103 -14.45 -3.69 -10.90
C VAL A 103 -12.99 -4.11 -11.01
N TYR A 104 -12.65 -4.92 -12.01
CA TYR A 104 -11.27 -5.33 -12.29
C TYR A 104 -10.38 -4.17 -12.75
N LEU A 105 -10.92 -3.18 -13.46
CA LEU A 105 -10.18 -1.96 -13.82
C LEU A 105 -10.02 -1.06 -12.59
N LEU A 106 -11.06 -0.94 -11.76
CA LEU A 106 -11.03 -0.16 -10.53
C LEU A 106 -9.94 -0.66 -9.58
N TYR A 107 -9.93 -1.96 -9.28
CA TYR A 107 -8.90 -2.56 -8.44
C TYR A 107 -7.55 -2.68 -9.15
N GLY A 108 -7.54 -2.83 -10.47
CA GLY A 108 -6.33 -2.89 -11.28
C GLY A 108 -5.52 -1.60 -11.25
N PHE A 109 -6.12 -0.51 -11.72
CA PHE A 109 -5.49 0.82 -11.65
C PHE A 109 -5.35 1.30 -10.20
N GLY A 110 -6.30 0.95 -9.32
CA GLY A 110 -6.21 1.27 -7.90
C GLY A 110 -4.98 0.64 -7.22
N GLY A 111 -4.70 -0.64 -7.48
CA GLY A 111 -3.51 -1.32 -6.97
C GLY A 111 -2.20 -0.72 -7.49
N LEU A 112 -2.14 -0.42 -8.80
CA LEU A 112 -0.98 0.27 -9.40
C LEU A 112 -0.79 1.69 -8.86
N PHE A 113 -1.88 2.41 -8.59
CA PHE A 113 -1.83 3.73 -7.97
C PHE A 113 -1.27 3.67 -6.55
N ILE A 114 -1.74 2.72 -5.73
CA ILE A 114 -1.22 2.49 -4.37
C ILE A 114 0.28 2.12 -4.40
N MET A 115 0.70 1.27 -5.34
CA MET A 115 2.11 0.97 -5.58
C MET A 115 2.91 2.26 -5.89
N GLY A 116 2.41 3.09 -6.81
CA GLY A 116 3.05 4.36 -7.18
C GLY A 116 3.18 5.34 -6.01
N LEU A 117 2.15 5.43 -5.15
CA LEU A 117 2.21 6.23 -3.92
C LEU A 117 3.28 5.70 -2.96
N GLY A 118 3.40 4.38 -2.80
CA GLY A 118 4.43 3.78 -1.97
C GLY A 118 5.85 4.06 -2.48
N ILE A 119 6.08 3.95 -3.78
CA ILE A 119 7.37 4.30 -4.40
C ILE A 119 7.70 5.78 -4.15
N ARG A 120 6.72 6.67 -4.36
CA ARG A 120 6.89 8.11 -4.08
C ARG A 120 7.19 8.39 -2.60
N ALA A 121 6.55 7.67 -1.68
CA ALA A 121 6.80 7.79 -0.25
C ALA A 121 8.22 7.36 0.13
N VAL A 122 8.75 6.29 -0.48
CA VAL A 122 10.14 5.84 -0.29
C VAL A 122 11.12 6.89 -0.82
N LEU A 123 10.93 7.37 -2.05
CA LEU A 123 11.84 8.34 -2.68
C LEU A 123 11.89 9.67 -1.91
N VAL A 124 10.73 10.16 -1.47
CA VAL A 124 10.67 11.39 -0.66
C VAL A 124 11.19 11.17 0.75
N GLY A 125 10.95 10.01 1.35
CA GLY A 125 11.44 9.68 2.69
C GLY A 125 12.96 9.51 2.78
N GLN A 126 13.65 9.28 1.64
CA GLN A 126 15.11 9.23 1.56
C GLN A 126 15.75 10.61 1.34
N ALA A 127 14.96 11.61 0.93
CA ALA A 127 15.44 12.93 0.55
C ALA A 127 15.46 13.95 1.70
N GLY A 128 15.09 13.54 2.91
CA GLY A 128 15.15 14.32 4.15
C GLY A 128 15.84 13.53 5.25
#